data_AF-A0A2V6SK76-F1
#
_entry.id   AF-A0A2V6SK76-F1
#
_cell.length_a   1.000
_cell.length_b   1.000
_cell.length_c   1.000
_cell.angle_alpha   90.00
_cell.angle_beta   90.00
_cell.angle_gamma   90.00
#
_symmetry.space_group_name_H-M   'P 1'
#
loop_
_entity.id
_entity.type
_entity.pdbx_description
1 polymer ?
#
loop_
_entity_poly.entity_id
_entity_poly.type
_entity_poly.pdbx_seq_one_letter_code
_entity_poly.pdbx_strand_id
1 'polypeptide(L)'
;MLKDHTGVLSFWATLRGNKIDFARFYTPTLMAGSLAVKASFVQNERTALREEDGKYAARCIYVFPADGLDPRGRVTLVVRDAEEREVAKFTVDLAAMR
;
A
#
# COMPACT_ATOMS: atom_id res chain seq x y z
N MET A 1 -19.79 -1.62 -6.27
CA MET A 1 -20.37 -1.65 -4.90
C MET A 1 -20.15 -3.05 -4.35
N LEU A 2 -19.28 -3.19 -3.35
CA LEU A 2 -19.16 -4.43 -2.57
C LEU A 2 -19.51 -4.07 -1.12
N LYS A 3 -20.58 -4.68 -0.64
CA LYS A 3 -21.19 -4.50 0.67
C LYS A 3 -20.29 -5.01 1.80
N ASP A 4 -20.28 -4.24 2.89
CA ASP A 4 -20.33 -4.67 4.29
C ASP A 4 -19.14 -5.46 4.89
N HIS A 5 -18.47 -4.79 5.86
CA HIS A 5 -17.91 -5.37 7.08
C HIS A 5 -16.81 -6.44 6.98
N THR A 6 -15.92 -6.38 5.99
CA THR A 6 -14.73 -7.24 6.00
C THR A 6 -13.69 -6.62 6.95
N GLY A 7 -13.26 -7.34 7.99
CA GLY A 7 -12.27 -6.88 8.99
C GLY A 7 -10.87 -6.63 8.44
N VAL A 8 -10.75 -6.03 7.26
CA VAL A 8 -9.53 -5.76 6.53
C VAL A 8 -9.57 -4.38 5.89
N LEU A 9 -8.40 -3.75 5.77
CA LEU A 9 -8.19 -2.53 5.01
C LEU A 9 -7.42 -2.84 3.74
N SER A 10 -7.93 -2.37 2.60
CA SER A 10 -7.30 -2.59 1.29
C SER A 10 -6.81 -1.27 0.70
N PHE A 11 -5.54 -1.25 0.29
CA PHE A 11 -4.90 -0.12 -0.39
C PHE A 11 -4.61 -0.50 -1.83
N TRP A 12 -5.11 0.32 -2.74
CA TRP A 12 -4.84 0.23 -4.17
C TRP A 12 -3.89 1.38 -4.50
N ALA A 13 -2.61 1.07 -4.63
CA ALA A 13 -1.56 2.06 -4.84
C ALA A 13 -1.06 1.99 -6.28
N THR A 14 -0.92 3.14 -6.93
CA THR A 14 -0.12 3.26 -8.15
C THR A 14 1.19 3.94 -7.77
N LEU A 15 2.30 3.23 -7.94
CA LEU A 15 3.64 3.69 -7.64
C LEU A 15 4.36 4.02 -8.95
N ARG A 16 5.31 4.95 -8.92
CA ARG A 16 6.11 5.33 -10.10
C ARG A 16 7.59 5.05 -9.87
N GLY A 17 8.28 4.56 -10.90
CA GLY A 17 9.68 4.17 -10.82
C GLY A 17 10.43 4.35 -12.15
N ASN A 18 11.74 4.13 -12.09
CA ASN A 18 12.64 4.32 -13.24
C ASN A 18 12.99 3.02 -13.99
N LYS A 19 12.51 1.86 -13.51
CA LYS A 19 12.79 0.53 -14.08
C LYS A 19 11.49 -0.24 -14.24
N ILE A 20 11.43 -1.18 -15.18
CA ILE A 20 10.21 -1.95 -15.47
C ILE A 20 9.77 -2.86 -14.32
N ASP A 21 10.70 -3.32 -13.48
CA ASP A 21 10.47 -4.30 -12.41
C ASP A 21 10.60 -3.69 -11.01
N PHE A 22 10.61 -2.36 -10.91
CA PHE A 22 10.97 -1.65 -9.68
C PHE A 22 10.13 -2.04 -8.46
N ALA A 23 8.84 -2.33 -8.65
CA ALA A 23 7.91 -2.63 -7.57
C ALA A 23 7.88 -4.13 -7.17
N ARG A 24 8.59 -4.99 -7.90
CA ARG A 24 8.45 -6.46 -7.80
C ARG A 24 8.62 -7.00 -6.38
N PHE A 25 9.48 -6.37 -5.58
CA PHE A 25 9.84 -6.82 -4.23
C PHE A 25 9.43 -5.84 -3.13
N TYR A 26 8.49 -4.94 -3.43
CA TYR A 26 8.06 -3.97 -2.44
C TYR A 26 7.31 -4.62 -1.28
N THR A 27 7.68 -4.23 -0.06
CA THR A 27 7.09 -4.71 1.18
C THR A 27 6.28 -3.59 1.83
N PRO A 28 4.96 -3.79 2.03
CA PRO A 28 4.13 -2.78 2.66
C PRO A 28 4.03 -3.01 4.19
N THR A 29 3.93 -1.93 4.95
CA THR A 29 3.63 -1.94 6.39
C THR A 29 2.62 -0.83 6.69
N LEU A 30 1.56 -1.16 7.43
CA LEU A 30 0.59 -0.17 7.87
C LEU A 30 0.91 0.27 9.29
N MET A 31 1.12 1.56 9.50
CA MET A 31 1.41 2.15 10.80
C MET A 31 0.14 2.79 11.37
N ALA A 32 -0.27 2.38 12.57
CA ALA A 32 -1.35 2.99 13.35
C ALA A 32 -0.76 3.52 14.67
N GLY A 33 -0.31 4.79 14.65
CA GLY A 33 0.53 5.31 15.73
C GLY A 33 1.85 4.53 15.82
N SER A 34 2.11 3.87 16.96
CA SER A 34 3.27 3.01 17.17
C SER A 34 3.04 1.54 16.75
N LEU A 35 1.81 1.16 16.42
CA LEU A 35 1.48 -0.20 15.99
C LEU A 35 1.86 -0.40 14.52
N ALA A 36 2.74 -1.36 14.25
CA ALA A 36 3.05 -1.81 12.90
C ALA A 36 2.22 -3.06 12.56
N VAL A 37 1.38 -2.95 11.54
CA VAL A 37 0.51 -4.03 11.06
C VAL A 37 1.08 -4.59 9.77
N LYS A 38 1.31 -5.90 9.76
CA LYS A 38 1.77 -6.64 8.57
C LYS A 38 0.60 -6.84 7.62
N ALA A 39 0.89 -6.77 6.32
CA ALA A 39 -0.09 -7.11 5.30
C ALA A 39 -0.42 -8.61 5.36
N SER A 40 -1.70 -8.94 5.26
CA SER A 40 -2.20 -10.31 5.07
C SER A 40 -2.18 -10.73 3.60
N PHE A 41 -2.18 -9.75 2.68
CA PHE A 41 -2.04 -9.98 1.25
C PHE A 41 -1.25 -8.87 0.58
N VAL A 42 -0.36 -9.25 -0.33
CA VAL A 42 0.48 -8.36 -1.12
C VAL A 42 0.47 -8.82 -2.57
N GLN A 43 0.06 -7.94 -3.48
CA GLN A 43 0.20 -8.13 -4.91
C GLN A 43 0.88 -6.91 -5.51
N ASN A 44 2.12 -7.09 -5.94
CA ASN A 44 2.84 -6.08 -6.72
C ASN A 44 2.79 -6.45 -8.19
N GLU A 45 2.58 -5.46 -9.06
CA GLU A 45 2.78 -5.63 -10.49
C GLU A 45 4.26 -5.96 -10.75
N ARG A 46 4.51 -7.12 -11.39
CA ARG A 46 5.88 -7.61 -11.65
C ARG A 46 6.56 -6.87 -12.79
N THR A 47 5.76 -6.32 -13.69
CA THR A 47 6.18 -5.62 -14.91
C THR A 47 5.31 -4.37 -15.03
N ALA A 48 5.86 -3.24 -14.64
CA ALA A 48 5.21 -1.95 -14.65
C ALA A 48 4.96 -1.44 -16.09
N LEU A 49 3.90 -0.67 -16.25
CA LEU A 49 3.55 -0.05 -17.53
C LEU A 49 4.44 1.17 -17.77
N ARG A 50 5.04 1.28 -18.94
CA ARG A 50 5.78 2.49 -19.33
C ARG A 50 4.81 3.63 -19.62
N GLU A 51 5.08 4.80 -19.06
CA GLU A 51 4.31 6.03 -19.26
C GLU A 51 4.98 6.96 -20.29
N GLU A 52 4.25 7.98 -20.74
CA GLU A 52 4.69 8.89 -21.82
C GLU A 52 5.97 9.66 -21.48
N ASP A 53 6.20 9.97 -20.20
CA ASP A 53 7.40 10.65 -19.71
C ASP A 53 8.61 9.71 -19.54
N GLY A 54 8.48 8.46 -19.98
CA GLY A 54 9.53 7.45 -19.90
C GLY A 54 9.68 6.80 -18.53
N LYS A 55 8.86 7.16 -17.53
CA LYS A 55 8.77 6.46 -16.25
C LYS A 55 7.93 5.18 -16.39
N TYR A 56 7.89 4.42 -15.30
CA TYR A 56 7.06 3.23 -15.19
C TYR A 56 6.06 3.38 -14.05
N ALA A 57 4.82 2.98 -14.28
CA ALA A 57 3.77 2.90 -13.26
C ALA A 57 3.47 1.44 -12.91
N ALA A 58 3.54 1.11 -11.62
CA ALA A 58 3.17 -0.20 -11.10
C ALA A 58 1.91 -0.09 -10.24
N ARG A 59 0.94 -0.97 -10.47
CA ARG A 59 -0.25 -1.11 -9.63
C ARG A 59 -0.01 -2.17 -8.56
N CYS A 60 -0.22 -1.78 -7.31
CA CYS A 60 -0.03 -2.63 -6.15
C CYS A 60 -1.30 -2.70 -5.31
N ILE A 61 -1.58 -3.87 -4.76
CA ILE A 61 -2.69 -4.12 -3.84
C ILE A 61 -2.10 -4.63 -2.53
N TYR A 62 -2.42 -3.94 -1.44
CA TYR A 62 -2.00 -4.29 -0.09
C TYR A 62 -3.22 -4.43 0.79
N VAL A 63 -3.38 -5.57 1.46
CA VAL A 63 -4.49 -5.82 2.38
C VAL A 63 -3.93 -6.07 3.77
N PHE A 64 -4.53 -5.43 4.76
CA PHE A 64 -4.15 -5.51 6.16
C PHE A 64 -5.34 -5.96 7.00
N PRO A 65 -5.14 -6.73 8.07
CA PRO A 65 -6.19 -6.90 9.08
C PRO A 65 -6.52 -5.52 9.70
N ALA A 66 -7.81 -5.29 9.93
CA ALA A 66 -8.31 -4.07 10.57
C ALA A 66 -8.51 -4.23 12.09
N ASP A 67 -8.32 -5.45 12.62
CA ASP A 67 -8.46 -5.74 14.05
C ASP A 67 -7.53 -4.85 14.88
N GLY A 68 -8.11 -4.17 15.87
CA GLY A 68 -7.38 -3.26 16.76
C GLY A 68 -7.06 -1.88 16.17
N LEU A 69 -7.51 -1.58 14.94
CA LEU A 69 -7.43 -0.23 14.38
C LEU A 69 -8.60 0.63 14.85
N ASP A 70 -8.32 1.90 15.16
CA ASP A 70 -9.37 2.89 15.39
C ASP A 70 -10.00 3.29 14.05
N PRO A 71 -11.29 2.99 13.79
CA PRO A 71 -11.95 3.31 12.53
C PRO A 71 -12.09 4.82 12.27
N ARG A 72 -11.83 5.67 13.27
CA ARG A 72 -11.78 7.14 13.13
C ARG A 72 -10.37 7.69 13.23
N GLY A 73 -9.37 6.81 13.34
CA GLY A 73 -7.97 7.16 13.46
C GLY A 73 -7.31 7.41 12.09
N ARG A 74 -6.03 7.75 12.16
CA ARG A 74 -5.16 7.85 10.98
C ARG A 74 -4.22 6.66 10.92
N VAL A 75 -4.02 6.15 9.72
CA VAL A 75 -3.03 5.13 9.43
C VAL A 75 -2.05 5.63 8.38
N THR A 76 -0.83 5.11 8.39
CA THR A 76 0.18 5.43 7.39
C THR A 76 0.66 4.16 6.71
N LEU A 77 0.37 4.02 5.42
CA LEU A 77 0.98 2.99 4.58
C LEU A 77 2.41 3.40 4.28
N VAL A 78 3.37 2.58 4.66
CA VAL A 78 4.78 2.71 4.31
C VAL A 78 5.17 1.56 3.40
N VAL A 79 5.73 1.86 2.23
CA VAL A 79 6.21 0.86 1.28
C VAL A 79 7.73 0.93 1.25
N ARG A 80 8.39 -0.23 1.38
CA ARG A 80 9.84 -0.36 1.33
C ARG A 80 10.29 -1.22 0.16
N ASP A 81 11.51 -1.00 -0.31
CA ASP A 81 12.16 -1.90 -1.26
C ASP A 81 12.85 -3.09 -0.57
N ALA A 82 13.50 -3.94 -1.38
CA ALA A 82 14.21 -5.13 -0.88
C ALA A 82 15.44 -4.82 0.01
N GLU A 83 15.88 -3.56 0.04
CA GLU A 83 16.94 -3.07 0.93
C GLU A 83 16.35 -2.38 2.18
N GLU A 84 15.04 -2.54 2.43
CA GLU A 84 14.28 -1.92 3.52
C GLU A 84 14.23 -0.37 3.46
N ARG A 85 14.55 0.22 2.30
CA ARG A 85 14.47 1.67 2.11
C ARG A 85 13.03 2.08 1.86
N GLU A 86 12.56 3.13 2.53
CA GLU A 86 11.24 3.73 2.28
C GLU A 86 11.21 4.30 0.86
N VAL A 87 10.28 3.81 0.04
CA VAL A 87 10.07 4.25 -1.36
C VAL A 87 8.75 4.99 -1.56
N ALA A 88 7.78 4.78 -0.67
CA ALA A 88 6.54 5.52 -0.66
C ALA A 88 5.90 5.56 0.73
N LYS A 89 5.17 6.64 1.01
CA LYS A 89 4.47 6.84 2.28
C LYS A 89 3.15 7.58 2.03
N PHE A 90 2.06 7.02 2.53
CA PHE A 90 0.71 7.58 2.38
C PHE A 90 0.00 7.58 3.73
N THR A 91 -0.44 8.76 4.19
CA THR A 91 -1.27 8.87 5.39
C THR A 91 -2.73 8.97 4.98
N VAL A 92 -3.57 8.14 5.58
CA VAL A 92 -5.00 8.05 5.31
C VAL A 92 -5.77 8.25 6.61
N ASP A 93 -6.78 9.11 6.55
CA ASP A 93 -7.77 9.27 7.59
C ASP A 93 -8.89 8.24 7.37
N LEU A 94 -9.03 7.28 8.29
CA LEU A 94 -9.99 6.20 8.15
C LEU A 94 -11.43 6.71 8.24
N ALA A 95 -11.68 7.83 8.92
CA ALA A 95 -13.00 8.45 8.96
C ALA A 95 -13.43 9.02 7.60
N ALA A 96 -12.47 9.31 6.71
CA ALA A 96 -12.72 9.84 5.38
C ALA A 96 -12.78 8.75 4.30
N MET A 97 -12.45 7.50 4.62
CA MET A 97 -12.59 6.38 3.68
C MET A 97 -14.07 6.01 3.52
N ARG A 98 -14.53 5.93 2.27
CA ARG A 98 -15.91 5.60 1.89
C ARG A 98 -16.01 4.19 1.33
#